data_AF-A0AAJ1UNX3-F1
#
_entry.id   AF-A0AAJ1UNX3-F1
#
_cell.length_a   1.000
_cell.length_b   1.000
_cell.length_c   1.000
_cell.angle_alpha   90.00
_cell.angle_beta   90.00
_cell.angle_gamma   90.00
#
_symmetry.space_group_name_H-M   'P 1'
#
loop_
_entity.id
_entity.type
_entity.pdbx_description
1 polymer ?
#
loop_
_entity_poly.entity_id
_entity_poly.type
_entity_poly.pdbx_seq_one_letter_code
_entity_poly.pdbx_strand_id
1 'polypeptide(L)'
;MLTLGLCGLRWGELEGLQAGDVDLKRQRIHVRRSATEVCHEIVVDVTKTGEECTVIFPRLLRPCLEDACDGRRQSGLLFPDRRSGSYLRKTHGPCSTSSWFYWAKKRSLGDAIAESMTIHDLRHTCASLLVHAGANVKAVQRQLGHKSATMTLDVYADLFDDDLDAVGDAMDGLLVRAIGEGRSLAA
;
A
#
# COMPACT_ATOMS: atom_id res chain seq x y z
N MET A 1 -7.81 -7.61 0.11
CA MET A 1 -6.61 -8.29 0.66
C MET A 1 -5.35 -7.80 -0.04
N LEU A 2 -5.11 -8.17 -1.30
CA LEU A 2 -3.87 -7.81 -2.00
C LEU A 2 -3.66 -6.29 -2.13
N THR A 3 -4.74 -5.52 -2.34
CA THR A 3 -4.67 -4.05 -2.42
C THR A 3 -4.14 -3.40 -1.12
N LEU A 4 -4.46 -3.95 0.06
CA LEU A 4 -3.87 -3.45 1.33
C LEU A 4 -2.37 -3.70 1.36
N GLY A 5 -1.97 -4.96 1.11
CA GLY A 5 -0.58 -5.41 1.26
C GLY A 5 0.38 -4.90 0.18
N LEU A 6 -0.12 -4.55 -1.00
CA LEU A 6 0.71 -4.15 -2.14
C LEU A 6 0.60 -2.66 -2.48
N CYS A 7 -0.38 -1.95 -1.93
CA CYS A 7 -0.52 -0.51 -2.13
C CYS A 7 -0.27 0.28 -0.83
N GLY A 8 -0.26 -0.38 0.33
CA GLY A 8 0.05 0.25 1.61
C GLY A 8 -1.07 1.10 2.19
N LEU A 9 -2.31 0.87 1.79
CA LEU A 9 -3.48 1.63 2.26
C LEU A 9 -3.80 1.36 3.74
N ARG A 10 -4.30 2.36 4.46
CA ARG A 10 -4.96 2.15 5.76
C ARG A 10 -6.31 1.44 5.55
N TRP A 11 -6.81 0.77 6.59
CA TRP A 11 -8.10 0.06 6.51
C TRP A 11 -9.24 0.99 6.05
N GLY A 12 -9.38 2.15 6.69
CA GLY A 12 -10.46 3.08 6.35
C GLY A 12 -10.33 3.69 4.96
N GLU A 13 -9.09 3.86 4.46
CA GLU A 13 -8.84 4.31 3.09
C GLU A 13 -9.32 3.27 2.07
N LEU A 14 -8.99 1.99 2.29
CA LEU A 14 -9.47 0.89 1.45
C LEU A 14 -11.00 0.80 1.46
N GLU A 15 -11.59 0.87 2.65
CA GLU A 15 -13.03 0.76 2.86
C GLU A 15 -13.78 1.92 2.17
N GLY A 16 -13.17 3.10 2.11
CA GLY A 16 -13.70 4.29 1.43
C GLY A 16 -13.44 4.36 -0.09
N LEU A 17 -12.71 3.40 -0.68
CA LEU A 17 -12.40 3.42 -2.11
C LEU A 17 -13.64 3.22 -2.97
N GLN A 18 -13.76 4.05 -4.01
CA GLN A 18 -14.78 3.93 -5.03
C GLN A 18 -14.17 3.56 -6.38
N ALA A 19 -14.98 3.03 -7.30
CA ALA A 19 -14.51 2.63 -8.62
C ALA A 19 -13.87 3.80 -9.41
N GLY A 20 -14.37 5.03 -9.23
CA GLY A 20 -13.83 6.24 -9.85
C GLY A 20 -12.48 6.70 -9.29
N ASP A 21 -11.99 6.09 -8.22
CA ASP A 21 -10.69 6.42 -7.62
C ASP A 21 -9.54 5.61 -8.23
N VAL A 22 -9.82 4.62 -9.09
CA VAL A 22 -8.81 3.74 -9.70
C VAL A 22 -8.49 4.19 -11.13
N ASP A 23 -7.31 4.76 -11.35
CA ASP A 23 -6.77 4.99 -12.70
C ASP A 23 -6.02 3.73 -13.15
N LEU A 24 -6.76 2.86 -13.82
CA LEU A 24 -6.22 1.62 -14.40
C LEU A 24 -5.15 1.92 -15.46
N LYS A 25 -5.24 3.00 -16.22
CA LYS A 25 -4.26 3.29 -17.29
C LYS A 25 -2.91 3.65 -16.70
N ARG A 26 -2.89 4.53 -15.69
CA ARG A 26 -1.67 4.99 -15.03
C ARG A 26 -1.21 4.10 -13.88
N GLN A 27 -1.99 3.08 -13.52
CA GLN A 27 -1.78 2.25 -12.34
C GLN A 27 -1.68 3.08 -11.05
N ARG A 28 -2.72 3.88 -10.81
CA ARG A 28 -2.82 4.74 -9.63
C ARG A 28 -4.15 4.52 -8.92
N ILE A 29 -4.13 4.64 -7.60
CA ILE A 29 -5.32 4.76 -6.77
C ILE A 29 -5.28 6.15 -6.11
N HIS A 30 -6.37 6.88 -6.24
CA HIS A 30 -6.56 8.20 -5.64
C HIS A 30 -7.27 8.06 -4.30
N VAL A 31 -6.52 8.15 -3.20
CA VAL A 31 -7.07 8.05 -1.85
C VAL A 31 -7.67 9.38 -1.46
N ARG A 32 -9.00 9.48 -1.54
CA ARG A 32 -9.78 10.71 -1.29
C ARG A 32 -10.57 10.70 0.01
N ARG A 33 -10.84 9.51 0.54
CA ARG A 33 -11.81 9.29 1.63
C ARG A 33 -11.28 8.23 2.57
N SER A 34 -11.70 8.31 3.82
CA SER A 34 -11.51 7.24 4.79
C SER A 34 -12.83 6.94 5.50
N ALA A 35 -13.31 5.72 5.40
CA ALA A 35 -14.45 5.22 6.18
C ALA A 35 -13.93 4.71 7.54
N THR A 36 -14.49 5.20 8.64
CA THR A 36 -14.08 4.78 9.99
C THR A 36 -15.31 4.40 10.80
N GLU A 37 -15.29 3.22 11.40
CA GLU A 37 -16.33 2.79 12.33
C GLU A 37 -16.15 3.49 13.68
N VAL A 38 -17.12 4.32 14.07
CA VAL A 38 -17.20 5.02 15.36
C VAL A 38 -18.52 4.65 16.00
N CYS A 39 -18.50 4.01 17.17
CA CYS A 39 -19.71 3.59 17.90
C CYS A 39 -20.70 2.79 17.02
N HIS A 40 -20.21 1.88 16.18
CA HIS A 40 -20.98 1.05 15.23
C HIS A 40 -21.58 1.77 14.01
N GLU A 41 -21.34 3.06 13.88
CA GLU A 41 -21.68 3.86 12.71
C GLU A 41 -20.45 4.08 11.83
N ILE A 42 -20.64 4.05 10.51
CA ILE A 42 -19.57 4.35 9.57
C ILE A 42 -19.56 5.83 9.29
N VAL A 43 -18.51 6.50 9.77
CA VAL A 43 -18.25 7.91 9.48
C VAL A 43 -17.26 7.97 8.32
N VAL A 44 -17.70 8.55 7.21
CA VAL A 44 -16.84 8.80 6.05
C VAL A 44 -16.30 10.20 6.18
N ASP A 45 -15.00 10.32 6.38
CA ASP A 45 -14.31 11.59 6.37
C ASP A 45 -13.59 11.76 5.03
N VAL A 46 -13.66 12.97 4.48
CA VAL A 46 -12.71 13.37 3.44
C VAL A 46 -11.36 13.50 4.13
N THR A 47 -10.29 13.01 3.52
CA THR A 47 -8.97 13.01 4.17
C THR A 47 -8.65 14.42 4.69
N LYS A 48 -8.53 14.55 6.02
CA LYS A 48 -8.52 15.78 6.87
C LYS A 48 -7.52 16.89 6.47
N THR A 49 -6.80 16.76 5.37
CA THR A 49 -5.75 17.69 4.93
C THR A 49 -5.83 18.10 3.46
N GLY A 50 -6.85 17.69 2.69
CA GLY A 50 -6.99 18.14 1.29
C GLY A 50 -5.89 17.67 0.32
N GLU A 51 -4.90 16.92 0.80
CA GLU A 51 -3.91 16.26 -0.04
C GLU A 51 -4.48 14.90 -0.48
N GLU A 52 -5.04 14.86 -1.69
CA GLU A 52 -5.34 13.61 -2.38
C GLU A 52 -4.05 12.78 -2.47
N CYS A 53 -3.94 11.74 -1.64
CA CYS A 53 -2.77 10.86 -1.68
C CYS A 53 -2.94 9.91 -2.87
N THR A 54 -2.05 10.02 -3.85
CA THR A 54 -2.04 9.11 -5.00
C THR A 54 -1.00 8.03 -4.78
N VAL A 55 -1.46 6.78 -4.73
CA VAL A 55 -0.60 5.61 -4.51
C VAL A 55 -0.48 4.78 -5.79
N ILE A 56 0.67 4.14 -5.97
CA ILE A 56 0.87 3.19 -7.07
C ILE A 56 0.31 1.81 -6.70
N PHE A 57 -0.04 1.01 -7.71
CA PHE A 57 -0.30 -0.42 -7.52
C PHE A 57 0.49 -1.27 -8.54
N PRO A 58 1.04 -2.44 -8.13
CA PRO A 58 1.75 -3.33 -9.03
C PRO A 58 0.88 -3.86 -10.18
N ARG A 59 1.49 -4.17 -11.33
CA ARG A 59 0.79 -4.69 -12.53
C ARG A 59 -0.02 -5.95 -12.24
N LEU A 60 0.44 -6.77 -11.29
CA LEU A 60 -0.25 -7.97 -10.83
C LEU A 60 -1.68 -7.68 -10.33
N LEU A 61 -1.95 -6.48 -9.80
CA LEU A 61 -3.29 -6.13 -9.30
C LEU A 61 -4.25 -5.65 -10.38
N ARG A 62 -3.77 -5.36 -11.59
CA ARG A 62 -4.60 -4.80 -12.65
C ARG A 62 -5.84 -5.66 -12.92
N PRO A 63 -5.75 -6.98 -13.18
CA PRO A 63 -6.93 -7.77 -13.50
C PRO A 63 -7.96 -7.76 -12.35
N CYS A 64 -7.49 -7.90 -11.11
CA CYS A 64 -8.38 -7.88 -9.94
C CYS A 64 -9.07 -6.53 -9.74
N LEU A 65 -8.40 -5.42 -10.07
CA LEU A 65 -8.97 -4.08 -9.98
C LEU A 65 -9.90 -3.77 -11.17
N GLU A 66 -9.59 -4.29 -12.35
CA GLU A 66 -10.48 -4.25 -13.52
C GLU A 66 -11.79 -4.97 -13.21
N ASP A 67 -11.73 -6.22 -12.76
CA ASP A 67 -12.90 -7.01 -12.35
C ASP A 67 -13.67 -6.33 -11.20
N ALA A 68 -12.95 -5.71 -10.25
CA ALA A 68 -13.58 -5.00 -9.15
C ALA A 68 -14.28 -3.73 -9.63
N CYS A 69 -13.81 -3.05 -10.67
CA CYS A 69 -14.46 -1.86 -11.23
C CYS A 69 -15.59 -2.20 -12.21
N ASP A 70 -15.61 -3.40 -12.78
CA ASP A 70 -16.55 -3.77 -13.83
C ASP A 70 -18.02 -3.65 -13.39
N GLY A 71 -18.85 -3.06 -14.27
CA GLY A 71 -20.27 -2.81 -14.03
C GLY A 71 -20.59 -1.81 -12.90
N ARG A 72 -19.61 -1.18 -12.25
CA ARG A 72 -19.84 -0.24 -11.14
C ARG A 72 -19.95 1.21 -11.60
N ARG A 73 -20.81 1.97 -10.92
CA ARG A 73 -20.79 3.44 -11.02
C ARG A 73 -19.51 4.00 -10.42
N GLN A 74 -19.04 5.14 -10.90
CA GLN A 74 -17.84 5.81 -10.38
C GLN A 74 -17.90 6.09 -8.87
N SER A 75 -19.09 6.39 -8.35
CA SER A 75 -19.32 6.61 -6.91
C SER A 75 -19.56 5.33 -6.10
N GLY A 76 -19.63 4.17 -6.76
CA GLY A 76 -19.87 2.88 -6.10
C GLY A 76 -18.62 2.39 -5.37
N LEU A 77 -18.82 1.81 -4.18
CA LEU A 77 -17.73 1.19 -3.41
C LEU A 77 -17.04 0.11 -4.25
N LEU A 78 -15.71 0.15 -4.20
CA LEU A 78 -14.86 -0.82 -4.89
C LEU A 78 -14.87 -2.18 -4.16
N PHE A 79 -14.88 -2.15 -2.83
CA PHE A 79 -14.92 -3.33 -1.97
C PHE A 79 -16.11 -3.30 -1.00
N PRO A 80 -17.37 -3.41 -1.49
CA PRO A 80 -18.51 -3.47 -0.60
C PRO A 80 -18.59 -4.84 0.10
N ASP A 81 -19.21 -4.84 1.27
CA ASP A 81 -19.66 -6.08 1.90
C ASP A 81 -20.64 -6.82 0.98
N ARG A 82 -20.39 -8.12 0.76
CA ARG A 82 -21.15 -8.91 -0.23
C ARG A 82 -22.61 -9.14 0.17
N ARG A 83 -22.94 -9.01 1.46
CA ARG A 83 -24.30 -9.26 1.96
C ARG A 83 -25.14 -7.99 1.96
N SER A 84 -24.56 -6.88 2.44
CA SER A 84 -25.26 -5.61 2.61
C SER A 84 -25.06 -4.63 1.46
N GLY A 85 -24.02 -4.79 0.64
CA GLY A 85 -23.61 -3.81 -0.37
C GLY A 85 -23.02 -2.52 0.22
N SER A 86 -22.91 -2.44 1.55
CA SER A 86 -22.37 -1.29 2.30
C SER A 86 -20.87 -1.46 2.57
N TYR A 87 -20.33 -0.62 3.43
CA TYR A 87 -18.94 -0.67 3.85
C TYR A 87 -18.58 -1.96 4.60
N LEU A 88 -17.33 -2.42 4.44
CA LEU A 88 -16.81 -3.59 5.16
C LEU A 88 -16.58 -3.24 6.62
N ARG A 89 -17.25 -3.95 7.54
CA ARG A 89 -17.05 -3.73 8.98
C ARG A 89 -15.63 -4.07 9.41
N LYS A 90 -15.11 -3.30 10.36
CA LYS A 90 -13.75 -3.49 10.89
C LYS A 90 -13.67 -4.83 11.60
N THR A 91 -12.56 -5.52 11.43
CA THR A 91 -12.32 -6.81 12.05
C THR A 91 -11.89 -6.65 13.51
N HIS A 92 -12.56 -7.33 14.44
CA HIS A 92 -12.25 -7.26 15.87
C HIS A 92 -11.02 -8.11 16.24
N GLY A 93 -9.82 -7.55 16.14
CA GLY A 93 -8.59 -8.23 16.56
C GLY A 93 -8.22 -9.44 15.67
N PRO A 94 -7.01 -10.01 15.86
CA PRO A 94 -6.48 -11.02 14.96
C PRO A 94 -7.19 -12.37 15.07
N CYS A 95 -7.66 -12.77 16.26
CA CYS A 95 -8.28 -14.07 16.56
C CYS A 95 -9.81 -14.12 16.46
N SER A 96 -10.48 -13.05 16.03
CA SER A 96 -11.95 -13.07 15.92
C SER A 96 -12.38 -14.03 14.82
N THR A 97 -12.99 -15.14 15.21
CA THR A 97 -13.56 -16.14 14.27
C THR A 97 -14.79 -15.63 13.53
N SER A 98 -15.39 -14.52 13.98
CA SER A 98 -16.42 -13.78 13.24
C SER A 98 -15.85 -12.87 12.15
N SER A 99 -14.52 -12.68 12.10
CA SER A 99 -13.83 -11.87 11.10
C SER A 99 -13.58 -12.66 9.82
N TRP A 100 -14.02 -12.11 8.68
CA TRP A 100 -13.67 -12.64 7.36
C TRP A 100 -12.15 -12.70 7.15
N PHE A 101 -11.40 -11.76 7.75
CA PHE A 101 -9.94 -11.67 7.63
C PHE A 101 -9.26 -12.83 8.36
N TYR A 102 -9.76 -13.26 9.53
CA TYR A 102 -9.23 -14.43 10.23
C TYR A 102 -9.27 -15.67 9.35
N TRP A 103 -10.43 -15.97 8.75
CA TRP A 103 -10.59 -17.14 7.88
C TRP A 103 -9.78 -17.06 6.59
N ALA A 104 -9.67 -15.87 6.02
CA ALA A 104 -8.86 -15.66 4.83
C ALA A 104 -7.35 -15.86 5.11
N LYS A 105 -6.85 -15.40 6.27
CA LYS A 105 -5.49 -15.72 6.74
C LYS A 105 -5.32 -17.21 6.98
N LYS A 106 -6.20 -17.83 7.78
CA LYS A 106 -6.14 -19.25 8.13
C LYS A 106 -6.07 -20.14 6.90
N ARG A 107 -6.90 -19.86 5.89
CA ARG A 107 -6.92 -20.62 4.63
C ARG A 107 -5.63 -20.48 3.82
N SER A 108 -4.98 -19.33 3.87
CA SER A 108 -3.87 -19.00 2.97
C SER A 108 -2.49 -19.18 3.62
N LEU A 109 -2.40 -19.02 4.94
CA LEU A 109 -1.16 -18.85 5.70
C LEU A 109 -1.08 -19.76 6.94
N GLY A 110 -2.13 -20.53 7.25
CA GLY A 110 -2.19 -21.42 8.41
C GLY A 110 -2.55 -20.73 9.73
N ASP A 111 -2.66 -21.54 10.79
CA ASP A 111 -3.21 -21.12 12.08
C ASP A 111 -2.35 -20.09 12.82
N ALA A 112 -1.03 -20.28 12.86
CA ALA A 112 -0.12 -19.40 13.59
C ALA A 112 -0.18 -17.93 13.09
N ILE A 113 -0.27 -17.73 11.77
CA ILE A 113 -0.41 -16.39 11.17
C ILE A 113 -1.84 -15.87 11.34
N ALA A 114 -2.85 -16.74 11.29
CA ALA A 114 -4.22 -16.34 11.53
C ALA A 114 -4.42 -15.75 12.94
N GLU A 115 -3.70 -16.24 13.94
CA GLU A 115 -3.83 -15.78 15.33
C GLU A 115 -3.04 -14.50 15.65
N SER A 116 -2.02 -14.17 14.86
CA SER A 116 -1.12 -13.04 15.14
C SER A 116 -1.31 -11.85 14.21
N MET A 117 -1.48 -12.08 12.90
CA MET A 117 -1.43 -11.03 11.90
C MET A 117 -2.67 -10.13 11.92
N THR A 118 -2.44 -8.83 11.86
CA THR A 118 -3.44 -7.78 11.76
C THR A 118 -3.47 -7.18 10.35
N ILE A 119 -4.46 -6.32 10.09
CA ILE A 119 -4.54 -5.59 8.82
C ILE A 119 -3.40 -4.55 8.70
N HIS A 120 -2.90 -4.03 9.82
CA HIS A 120 -1.78 -3.09 9.81
C HIS A 120 -0.48 -3.77 9.37
N ASP A 121 -0.31 -5.06 9.63
CA ASP A 121 0.88 -5.82 9.20
C ASP A 121 0.97 -5.95 7.67
N LEU A 122 -0.17 -5.91 6.96
CA LEU A 122 -0.16 -5.83 5.50
C LEU A 122 0.44 -4.51 5.02
N ARG A 123 0.20 -3.41 5.73
CA ARG A 123 0.82 -2.12 5.40
C ARG A 123 2.33 -2.14 5.67
N HIS A 124 2.77 -2.79 6.75
CA HIS A 124 4.19 -3.04 7.00
C HIS A 124 4.82 -3.89 5.89
N THR A 125 4.11 -4.92 5.43
CA THR A 125 4.55 -5.75 4.29
C THR A 125 4.76 -4.91 3.02
N CYS A 126 3.87 -3.96 2.71
CA CYS A 126 4.03 -3.05 1.59
C CYS A 126 5.32 -2.22 1.72
N ALA A 127 5.57 -1.67 2.91
CA ALA A 127 6.77 -0.90 3.18
C ALA A 127 8.04 -1.73 2.94
N SER A 128 8.10 -2.94 3.50
CA SER A 128 9.24 -3.85 3.28
C SER A 128 9.44 -4.18 1.81
N LEU A 129 8.37 -4.48 1.07
CA LEU A 129 8.46 -4.75 -0.37
C LEU A 129 8.99 -3.55 -1.16
N LEU A 130 8.60 -2.32 -0.82
CA LEU A 130 9.10 -1.12 -1.47
C LEU A 130 10.59 -0.92 -1.20
N VAL A 131 11.02 -1.09 0.05
CA VAL A 131 12.44 -0.97 0.43
C VAL A 131 13.29 -2.01 -0.29
N HIS A 132 12.88 -3.29 -0.25
CA HIS A 132 13.57 -4.36 -0.97
C HIS A 132 13.57 -4.16 -2.50
N ALA A 133 12.62 -3.42 -3.05
CA ALA A 133 12.61 -3.03 -4.46
C ALA A 133 13.52 -1.83 -4.77
N GLY A 134 14.29 -1.32 -3.80
CA GLY A 134 15.20 -0.19 -3.93
C GLY A 134 14.52 1.17 -3.83
N ALA A 135 13.30 1.25 -3.29
CA ALA A 135 12.64 2.54 -3.11
C ALA A 135 13.30 3.32 -1.97
N ASN A 136 13.70 4.57 -2.23
CA ASN A 136 14.21 5.43 -1.16
C ASN A 136 13.11 5.81 -0.14
N VAL A 137 13.55 6.27 1.03
CA VAL A 137 12.66 6.66 2.14
C VAL A 137 11.54 7.63 1.74
N LYS A 138 11.82 8.57 0.82
CA LYS A 138 10.83 9.57 0.37
C LYS A 138 9.76 8.95 -0.52
N ALA A 139 10.14 7.99 -1.35
CA ALA A 139 9.20 7.21 -2.15
C ALA A 139 8.29 6.36 -1.25
N VAL A 140 8.85 5.69 -0.25
CA VAL A 140 8.08 4.91 0.73
C VAL A 140 7.14 5.82 1.53
N GLN A 141 7.64 6.95 2.04
CA GLN A 141 6.84 7.93 2.77
C GLN A 141 5.62 8.39 1.94
N ARG A 142 5.84 8.74 0.66
CA ARG A 142 4.79 9.21 -0.25
C ARG A 142 3.78 8.10 -0.54
N GLN A 143 4.24 6.88 -0.83
CA GLN A 143 3.38 5.74 -1.10
C GLN A 143 2.50 5.37 0.09
N LEU A 144 3.03 5.48 1.32
CA LEU A 144 2.28 5.21 2.54
C LEU A 144 1.42 6.40 2.99
N GLY A 145 1.62 7.61 2.46
CA GLY A 145 0.92 8.81 2.93
C GLY A 145 1.28 9.15 4.40
N HIS A 146 2.56 9.03 4.73
CA HIS A 146 3.10 9.50 6.01
C HIS A 146 3.36 11.00 5.97
N LYS A 147 2.88 11.72 7.00
CA LYS A 147 3.03 13.18 7.12
C LYS A 147 4.49 13.62 7.26
N SER A 148 5.37 12.76 7.76
CA SER A 148 6.81 13.01 7.82
C SER A 148 7.62 11.78 7.41
N ALA A 149 8.83 12.02 6.91
CA ALA A 149 9.82 10.98 6.66
C ALA A 149 10.25 10.29 7.97
N THR A 150 10.27 11.02 9.08
CA THR A 150 10.59 10.51 10.42
C THR A 150 9.70 9.34 10.79
N MET A 151 8.37 9.42 10.58
CA MET A 151 7.47 8.28 10.82
C MET A 151 7.81 7.03 9.97
N THR A 152 8.49 7.20 8.85
CA THR A 152 8.92 6.09 7.99
C THR A 152 10.25 5.53 8.48
N LEU A 153 11.20 6.40 8.85
CA LEU A 153 12.49 5.99 9.41
C LEU A 153 12.34 5.36 10.80
N ASP A 154 11.51 5.92 11.67
CA ASP A 154 11.26 5.39 13.02
C ASP A 154 10.72 3.94 12.99
N VAL A 155 10.08 3.54 11.88
CA VAL A 155 9.43 2.23 11.74
C VAL A 155 10.22 1.27 10.85
N TYR A 156 10.99 1.79 9.89
CA TYR A 156 11.62 0.98 8.84
C TYR A 156 13.11 1.27 8.65
N ALA A 157 13.76 2.04 9.54
CA ALA A 157 15.20 2.35 9.44
C ALA A 157 16.05 1.09 9.22
N ASP A 158 15.80 0.03 9.99
CA ASP A 158 16.52 -1.25 9.89
C ASP A 158 16.38 -1.92 8.50
N LEU A 159 15.38 -1.54 7.70
CA LEU A 159 15.23 -2.05 6.32
C LEU A 159 16.11 -1.28 5.32
N PHE A 160 16.54 -0.07 5.67
CA PHE A 160 17.40 0.80 4.86
C PHE A 160 18.88 0.69 5.25
N ASP A 161 19.25 -0.29 6.07
CA ASP A 161 20.65 -0.56 6.41
C ASP A 161 21.37 -1.13 5.18
N ASP A 162 21.73 -0.24 4.27
CA ASP A 162 22.71 -0.50 3.22
C ASP A 162 24.11 -0.33 3.81
N ASP A 163 24.99 -1.28 3.54
CA ASP A 163 26.40 -1.17 3.88
C ASP A 163 27.01 0.03 3.13
N LEU A 164 27.68 0.94 3.85
CA LEU A 164 28.33 2.12 3.25
C LEU A 164 29.34 1.71 2.16
N ASP A 165 29.94 0.53 2.30
CA ASP A 165 30.86 -0.04 1.30
C ASP A 165 30.11 -0.38 0.00
N ALA A 166 28.90 -0.95 0.08
CA ALA A 166 28.07 -1.25 -1.08
C ALA A 166 27.61 0.02 -1.81
N VAL A 167 27.36 1.11 -1.07
CA VAL A 167 27.07 2.43 -1.64
C VAL A 167 28.31 2.97 -2.38
N GLY A 168 29.49 2.82 -1.79
CA GLY A 168 30.77 3.16 -2.43
C GLY A 168 30.98 2.44 -3.76
N ASP A 169 30.80 1.12 -3.77
CA ASP A 169 30.93 0.29 -4.98
C ASP A 169 29.93 0.70 -6.09
N ALA A 170 28.69 1.02 -5.70
CA ALA A 170 27.67 1.48 -6.64
C ALA A 170 28.02 2.86 -7.24
N MET A 171 28.56 3.77 -6.43
CA MET A 171 29.05 5.07 -6.89
C MET A 171 30.19 4.91 -7.90
N ASP A 172 31.17 4.06 -7.58
CA ASP A 172 32.29 3.76 -8.47
C ASP A 172 31.81 3.19 -9.81
N GLY A 173 30.87 2.23 -9.78
CA GLY A 173 30.28 1.67 -10.99
C GLY A 173 29.59 2.71 -11.89
N LEU A 174 28.88 3.68 -11.29
CA LEU A 174 28.25 4.77 -12.03
C LEU A 174 29.27 5.74 -12.64
N LEU A 175 30.30 6.11 -11.88
CA LEU A 175 31.35 7.01 -12.34
C LEU A 175 32.19 6.37 -13.45
N VAL A 176 32.55 5.10 -13.32
CA VAL A 176 33.28 4.34 -14.35
C VAL A 176 32.47 4.27 -15.65
N ARG A 177 31.15 4.03 -15.58
CA ARG A 177 30.28 4.07 -16.77
C ARG A 177 30.24 5.45 -17.41
N ALA A 178 30.01 6.50 -16.61
CA ALA A 178 29.95 7.87 -17.10
C ALA A 178 31.29 8.34 -17.73
N ILE A 179 32.41 7.96 -17.13
CA ILE A 179 33.76 8.29 -17.63
C ILE A 179 34.12 7.42 -18.86
N GLY A 180 33.71 6.16 -18.88
CA GLY A 180 33.91 5.24 -20.00
C GLY A 180 33.17 5.67 -21.27
N GLU A 181 31.96 6.22 -21.13
CA GLU A 181 31.21 6.85 -22.22
C GLU A 181 31.81 8.23 -22.62
N GLY A 182 32.44 8.94 -21.68
CA GLY A 182 33.07 10.25 -21.89
C GLY A 182 34.44 10.24 -22.58
N ARG A 183 35.12 9.08 -22.71
CA ARG A 183 36.43 8.97 -23.39
C ARG A 183 36.36 9.01 -24.94
N SER A 184 35.21 9.35 -25.52
CA SER A 184 35.07 9.64 -26.96
C SER A 184 35.15 11.14 -27.34
N LEU A 185 35.42 12.05 -26.39
CA LEU A 185 35.42 13.51 -26.64
C LEU A 185 36.81 14.18 -26.65
N ALA A 186 37.89 13.42 -26.80
CA ALA A 186 39.24 13.97 -26.93
C ALA A 186 40.07 13.25 -28.01
N ALA A 187 39.51 13.14 -29.22
CA ALA A 187 40.23 12.80 -30.44
C ALA A 187 40.12 13.95 -31.44
#